data_AF-U6MD92-F1
#
_entry.id   AF-U6MD92-F1
#
_cell.length_a   1.000
_cell.length_b   1.000
_cell.length_c   1.000
_cell.angle_alpha   90.00
_cell.angle_beta   90.00
_cell.angle_gamma   90.00
#
_symmetry.space_group_name_H-M   'P 1'
#
loop_
_entity.id
_entity.type
_entity.pdbx_description
1 polymer ?
#
loop_
_entity_poly.entity_id
_entity_poly.type
_entity_poly.pdbx_seq_one_letter_code
_entity_poly.pdbx_strand_id
1 'polypeptide(L)'
;MPRIGLLACYAGLLAGAAIPNSSAAVPIRSASVNPHHGSPDIKAPSLAQLGTAPAADDVTNECLPVLNALRTEGLDGLLSELVKASSEEVRSSLSPQTKSESDKKTTVVEIAQELAGENKENCEAADANTSKYSGLVITFQHSTAFDCEALIKESFAAGLSHLQQESYETSSATNKLGTAPLDNPAAKNLAAIVSTKAGKVSCAATTDCAAGSNVLFCYFIEPLAVDEAQPIKAEVYEALLKRQRGLAPITIPGITATLFSLALIMLS
;
A
#
# COMPACT_ATOMS: atom_id res chain seq x y z
N MET A 1 -32.99 44.11 -40.99
CA MET A 1 -33.01 45.57 -40.74
C MET A 1 -32.87 45.78 -39.22
N PRO A 2 -32.28 46.89 -38.73
CA PRO A 2 -30.87 47.37 -38.65
C PRO A 2 -30.12 46.81 -37.39
N ARG A 3 -28.78 46.74 -37.23
CA ARG A 3 -27.61 47.66 -37.17
C ARG A 3 -27.45 48.55 -35.92
N ILE A 4 -26.18 48.65 -35.47
CA ILE A 4 -25.48 49.53 -34.49
C ILE A 4 -25.29 48.86 -33.11
N GLY A 5 -24.12 48.74 -32.47
CA GLY A 5 -22.76 49.28 -32.60
C GLY A 5 -22.20 49.46 -31.16
N LEU A 6 -21.01 48.97 -30.79
CA LEU A 6 -19.79 49.78 -30.63
C LEU A 6 -18.56 48.93 -30.22
N LEU A 7 -17.42 49.29 -30.80
CA LEU A 7 -16.04 48.85 -30.56
C LEU A 7 -15.36 49.64 -29.42
N ALA A 8 -14.38 49.00 -28.76
CA ALA A 8 -13.08 49.58 -28.36
C ALA A 8 -12.13 48.42 -28.00
N CYS A 9 -11.19 47.99 -28.86
CA CYS A 9 -9.85 48.52 -29.09
C CYS A 9 -9.06 48.78 -27.80
N TYR A 10 -7.99 48.00 -27.54
CA TYR A 10 -6.63 48.53 -27.43
C TYR A 10 -5.60 47.45 -27.82
N ALA A 11 -4.73 47.85 -28.75
CA ALA A 11 -3.57 47.14 -29.25
C ALA A 11 -2.30 47.89 -28.83
N GLY A 12 -1.18 47.16 -28.77
CA GLY A 12 0.20 47.69 -28.78
C GLY A 12 0.82 47.91 -27.38
N LEU A 13 2.12 47.76 -27.16
CA LEU A 13 3.23 47.67 -28.12
C LEU A 13 4.50 47.09 -27.45
N LEU A 14 5.43 46.65 -28.30
CA LEU A 14 6.76 46.09 -28.09
C LEU A 14 7.82 47.04 -27.49
N ALA A 15 8.84 46.44 -26.85
CA ALA A 15 10.30 46.65 -27.04
C ALA A 15 11.03 45.85 -25.93
N GLY A 16 12.09 45.06 -26.13
CA GLY A 16 13.17 45.13 -27.09
C GLY A 16 14.46 45.51 -26.33
N ALA A 17 15.32 44.55 -26.01
CA ALA A 17 16.75 44.81 -25.74
C ALA A 17 17.55 43.51 -25.85
N ALA A 18 18.69 43.64 -26.53
CA ALA A 18 19.52 42.57 -27.06
C ALA A 18 20.59 42.09 -26.06
N ILE A 19 21.17 40.94 -26.41
CA ILE A 19 22.30 40.23 -25.80
C ILE A 19 23.56 41.13 -25.82
N PRO A 20 24.57 40.86 -24.97
CA PRO A 20 25.75 40.24 -25.58
C PRO A 20 26.35 39.09 -24.77
N ASN A 21 26.87 38.12 -25.53
CA ASN A 21 27.70 37.01 -25.12
C ASN A 21 28.88 37.49 -24.27
N SER A 22 29.17 36.76 -23.19
CA SER A 22 30.46 36.84 -22.50
C SER A 22 31.04 35.44 -22.38
N SER A 23 31.85 35.08 -23.37
CA SER A 23 32.79 33.98 -23.32
C SER A 23 33.98 34.42 -22.46
N ALA A 24 34.12 33.89 -21.26
CA ALA A 24 35.33 34.03 -20.46
C ALA A 24 36.08 32.70 -20.51
N ALA A 25 37.08 32.64 -21.38
CA ALA A 25 38.09 31.59 -21.37
C ALA A 25 38.89 31.71 -20.06
N VAL A 26 38.88 30.66 -19.24
CA VAL A 26 39.76 30.54 -18.08
C VAL A 26 41.14 30.09 -18.58
N PRO A 27 42.23 30.85 -18.33
CA PRO A 27 43.56 30.38 -18.68
C PRO A 27 43.97 29.27 -17.71
N ILE A 28 44.17 28.06 -18.25
CA ILE A 28 44.92 27.01 -17.57
C ILE A 28 46.37 27.49 -17.51
N ARG A 29 46.78 28.05 -16.37
CA ARG A 29 48.21 28.15 -16.05
C ARG A 29 48.65 26.84 -15.44
N SER A 30 49.32 26.04 -16.27
CA SER A 30 50.16 24.93 -15.84
C SER A 30 51.23 25.48 -14.88
N ALA A 31 51.21 25.04 -13.63
CA ALA A 31 52.34 25.18 -12.72
C ALA A 31 52.93 23.79 -12.51
N SER A 32 54.16 23.60 -12.99
CA SER A 32 54.97 22.42 -12.75
C SER A 32 55.84 22.62 -11.50
N VAL A 33 55.71 21.68 -10.55
CA VAL A 33 56.72 21.17 -9.60
C VAL A 33 57.04 22.02 -8.35
N ASN A 34 56.72 21.47 -7.17
CA ASN A 34 57.75 20.93 -6.25
C ASN A 34 57.14 19.88 -5.29
N PRO A 35 57.75 18.70 -5.10
CA PRO A 35 57.34 17.71 -4.12
C PRO A 35 57.93 18.03 -2.74
N HIS A 36 57.37 17.44 -1.70
CA HIS A 36 57.73 17.59 -0.27
C HIS A 36 57.04 18.72 0.47
N HIS A 37 55.83 18.44 0.97
CA HIS A 37 55.58 18.41 2.42
C HIS A 37 54.32 17.58 2.68
N GLY A 38 54.41 16.67 3.66
CA GLY A 38 53.41 15.66 3.92
C GLY A 38 52.10 16.21 4.51
N SER A 39 50.99 15.65 4.03
CA SER A 39 49.91 15.09 4.83
C SER A 39 48.98 14.35 3.85
N PRO A 40 48.60 13.09 4.06
CA PRO A 40 47.58 12.49 3.23
C PRO A 40 46.25 13.15 3.63
N ASP A 41 45.76 14.07 2.81
CA ASP A 41 44.35 14.42 2.83
C ASP A 41 43.59 13.19 2.35
N ILE A 42 43.28 12.33 3.31
CA ILE A 42 42.29 11.27 3.20
C ILE A 42 41.01 11.99 2.81
N LYS A 43 40.68 11.97 1.51
CA LYS A 43 39.33 12.19 1.04
C LYS A 43 38.47 11.20 1.82
N ALA A 44 37.81 11.68 2.88
CA ALA A 44 36.86 10.87 3.61
C ALA A 44 35.91 10.30 2.55
N PRO A 45 35.77 8.97 2.43
CA PRO A 45 34.68 8.43 1.63
C PRO A 45 33.42 9.08 2.21
N SER A 46 32.57 9.65 1.36
CA SER A 46 31.24 10.05 1.80
C SER A 46 30.65 8.80 2.43
N LEU A 47 30.61 8.77 3.76
CA LEU A 47 29.84 7.79 4.48
C LEU A 47 28.43 8.06 3.98
N ALA A 48 27.95 7.23 3.06
CA ALA A 48 26.53 7.09 2.83
C ALA A 48 25.97 6.94 4.24
N GLN A 49 25.23 7.95 4.67
CA GLN A 49 24.67 7.99 6.01
C GLN A 49 23.70 6.83 6.01
N LEU A 50 24.13 5.67 6.53
CA LEU A 50 23.28 4.49 6.58
C LEU A 50 22.05 4.93 7.34
N GLY A 51 20.91 4.95 6.64
CA GLY A 51 19.63 5.21 7.26
C GLY A 51 19.44 4.26 8.43
N THR A 52 18.82 4.74 9.50
CA THR A 52 18.36 3.83 10.55
C THR A 52 17.07 3.20 10.06
N ALA A 53 17.02 1.86 9.99
CA ALA A 53 15.80 1.15 9.60
C ALA A 53 14.63 1.49 10.54
N PRO A 54 13.38 1.48 10.05
CA PRO A 54 12.20 1.65 10.89
C PRO A 54 12.09 0.51 11.91
N ALA A 55 11.51 0.81 13.07
CA ALA A 55 11.12 -0.17 14.06
C ALA A 55 9.79 -0.82 13.68
N ALA A 56 9.63 -2.10 13.98
CA ALA A 56 8.35 -2.80 13.87
C ALA A 56 8.04 -3.56 15.15
N ASP A 57 6.75 -3.63 15.48
CA ASP A 57 6.23 -4.33 16.65
C ASP A 57 5.32 -5.50 16.25
N ASP A 58 5.28 -6.57 17.05
CA ASP A 58 4.28 -7.64 16.90
C ASP A 58 2.89 -7.11 17.29
N VAL A 59 2.00 -7.03 16.31
CA VAL A 59 0.62 -6.54 16.45
C VAL A 59 -0.40 -7.66 16.27
N THR A 60 0.03 -8.92 16.35
CA THR A 60 -0.84 -10.08 16.09
C THR A 60 -2.07 -10.09 16.98
N ASN A 61 -1.93 -9.78 18.27
CA ASN A 61 -3.04 -9.81 19.22
C ASN A 61 -4.09 -8.73 18.94
N GLU A 62 -3.68 -7.59 18.37
CA GLU A 62 -4.57 -6.49 18.00
C GLU A 62 -5.31 -6.78 16.69
N CYS A 63 -4.60 -7.34 15.71
CA CYS A 63 -5.16 -7.65 14.39
C CYS A 63 -5.98 -8.95 14.34
N LEU A 64 -5.71 -9.93 15.22
CA LEU A 64 -6.33 -11.25 15.18
C LEU A 64 -7.88 -11.22 15.30
N PRO A 65 -8.49 -10.46 16.23
CA PRO A 65 -9.95 -10.38 16.32
C PRO A 65 -10.59 -9.84 15.04
N VAL A 66 -9.95 -8.86 14.39
CA VAL A 66 -10.43 -8.26 13.13
C VAL A 66 -10.38 -9.29 11.99
N LEU A 67 -9.25 -10.00 11.87
CA LEU A 67 -9.10 -11.06 10.88
C LEU A 67 -10.13 -12.17 11.08
N ASN A 68 -10.38 -12.58 12.33
CA ASN A 68 -11.38 -13.60 12.64
C ASN A 68 -12.80 -13.13 12.35
N ALA A 69 -13.17 -11.90 12.72
CA ALA A 69 -14.47 -11.33 12.37
C ALA A 69 -14.71 -11.36 10.85
N LEU A 70 -13.71 -10.97 10.05
CA LEU A 70 -13.82 -11.02 8.59
C LEU A 70 -13.95 -12.44 8.01
N ARG A 71 -13.42 -13.45 8.71
CA ARG A 71 -13.45 -14.86 8.30
C ARG A 71 -14.69 -15.62 8.77
N THR A 72 -15.28 -15.26 9.91
CA THR A 72 -16.38 -16.04 10.48
C THR A 72 -17.74 -15.36 10.34
N GLU A 73 -17.81 -14.03 10.44
CA GLU A 73 -19.08 -13.31 10.43
C GLU A 73 -19.75 -13.37 9.04
N GLY A 74 -20.96 -13.92 9.01
CA GLY A 74 -21.78 -14.02 7.81
C GLY A 74 -21.26 -15.02 6.76
N LEU A 75 -20.32 -15.91 7.14
CA LEU A 75 -19.71 -16.91 6.26
C LEU A 75 -20.08 -18.35 6.61
N ASP A 76 -21.07 -18.57 7.47
CA ASP A 76 -21.69 -19.88 7.75
C ASP A 76 -20.68 -21.02 8.04
N GLY A 77 -19.55 -20.71 8.68
CA GLY A 77 -18.51 -21.69 9.04
C GLY A 77 -17.63 -22.16 7.87
N LEU A 78 -17.65 -21.49 6.72
CA LEU A 78 -16.82 -21.81 5.56
C LEU A 78 -15.32 -21.63 5.83
N LEU A 79 -14.96 -20.75 6.78
CA LEU A 79 -13.59 -20.52 7.21
C LEU A 79 -13.47 -20.74 8.71
N SER A 80 -12.38 -21.39 9.11
CA SER A 80 -12.02 -21.53 10.52
C SER A 80 -11.39 -20.24 11.04
N GLU A 81 -11.56 -19.99 12.35
CA GLU A 81 -10.81 -18.96 13.06
C GLU A 81 -9.31 -19.23 12.97
N LEU A 82 -8.56 -18.14 12.85
CA LEU A 82 -7.12 -18.14 12.99
C LEU A 82 -6.76 -18.14 14.47
N VAL A 83 -5.63 -18.77 14.78
CA VAL A 83 -4.95 -18.60 16.06
C VAL A 83 -3.59 -17.94 15.86
N LYS A 84 -3.03 -17.35 16.92
CA LYS A 84 -1.67 -16.79 16.87
C LYS A 84 -0.66 -17.90 16.59
N ALA A 85 0.18 -17.71 15.58
CA ALA A 85 1.31 -18.59 15.28
C ALA A 85 2.45 -18.35 16.29
N SER A 86 3.18 -19.41 16.64
CA SER A 86 4.41 -19.26 17.43
C SER A 86 5.57 -18.75 16.55
N SER A 87 6.58 -18.15 17.18
CA SER A 87 7.79 -17.68 16.47
C SER A 87 8.51 -18.82 15.75
N GLU A 88 8.52 -20.02 16.32
CA GLU A 88 9.11 -21.22 15.72
C GLU A 88 8.33 -21.69 14.49
N GLU A 89 6.99 -21.61 14.52
CA GLU A 89 6.14 -21.96 13.38
C GLU A 89 6.36 -20.98 12.22
N VAL A 90 6.41 -19.68 12.52
CA VAL A 90 6.72 -18.62 11.55
C VAL A 90 8.09 -18.85 10.94
N ARG A 91 9.13 -19.04 11.76
CA ARG A 91 10.49 -19.30 11.29
C ARG A 91 10.59 -20.56 10.44
N SER A 92 9.91 -21.63 10.82
CA SER A 92 9.92 -22.90 10.07
C SER A 92 9.21 -22.77 8.73
N SER A 93 8.11 -22.02 8.68
CA SER A 93 7.31 -21.81 7.47
C SER A 93 7.93 -20.77 6.52
N LEU A 94 8.61 -19.73 7.04
CA LEU A 94 9.33 -18.72 6.25
C LEU A 94 10.69 -19.22 5.72
N SER A 95 11.23 -20.30 6.29
CA SER A 95 12.54 -20.82 5.90
C SER A 95 12.57 -21.15 4.40
N PRO A 96 13.38 -20.45 3.59
CA PRO A 96 13.30 -20.58 2.15
C PRO A 96 13.82 -21.95 1.71
N GLN A 97 13.08 -22.56 0.78
CA GLN A 97 13.51 -23.76 0.09
C GLN A 97 14.72 -23.51 -0.83
N THR A 98 15.11 -22.27 -1.15
CA THR A 98 16.32 -21.97 -1.94
C THR A 98 16.66 -20.46 -1.95
N LYS A 99 17.73 -20.06 -1.25
CA LYS A 99 18.70 -18.94 -1.52
C LYS A 99 19.45 -18.54 -0.22
N SER A 100 20.61 -17.89 -0.42
CA SER A 100 21.69 -17.54 0.52
C SER A 100 21.26 -17.26 1.97
N GLU A 101 22.06 -17.73 2.94
CA GLU A 101 21.84 -17.51 4.39
C GLU A 101 21.72 -16.03 4.78
N SER A 102 22.24 -15.11 3.99
CA SER A 102 22.22 -13.66 4.24
C SER A 102 20.86 -12.98 4.07
N ASP A 103 19.92 -13.59 3.35
CA ASP A 103 18.65 -12.95 2.96
C ASP A 103 17.43 -13.55 3.68
N LYS A 104 17.68 -14.43 4.66
CA LYS A 104 16.62 -15.19 5.34
C LYS A 104 16.06 -14.41 6.53
N LYS A 105 15.10 -13.51 6.26
CA LYS A 105 14.24 -13.02 7.36
C LYS A 105 13.49 -14.18 7.96
N THR A 106 13.46 -14.24 9.30
CA THR A 106 12.88 -15.38 10.02
C THR A 106 11.70 -15.00 10.89
N THR A 107 11.38 -13.71 10.95
CA THR A 107 10.26 -13.17 11.72
C THR A 107 9.45 -12.19 10.88
N VAL A 108 8.17 -12.01 11.23
CA VAL A 108 7.30 -11.01 10.59
C VAL A 108 7.75 -9.57 10.88
N VAL A 109 8.41 -9.34 12.02
CA VAL A 109 8.96 -8.04 12.41
C VAL A 109 10.04 -7.62 11.42
N GLU A 110 11.04 -8.48 11.17
CA GLU A 110 12.11 -8.18 10.22
C GLU A 110 11.58 -7.96 8.80
N ILE A 111 10.51 -8.67 8.42
CA ILE A 111 9.86 -8.51 7.12
C ILE A 111 9.14 -7.16 7.04
N ALA A 112 8.37 -6.77 8.05
CA ALA A 112 7.68 -5.47 8.07
C ALA A 112 8.69 -4.31 7.96
N GLN A 113 9.83 -4.40 8.66
CA GLN A 113 10.92 -3.43 8.56
C GLN A 113 11.50 -3.36 7.14
N GLU A 114 11.82 -4.51 6.55
CA GLU A 114 12.33 -4.58 5.17
C GLU A 114 11.33 -3.97 4.18
N LEU A 115 10.05 -4.29 4.31
CA LEU A 115 9.00 -3.79 3.42
C LEU A 115 8.75 -2.28 3.58
N ALA A 116 9.01 -1.69 4.75
CA ALA A 116 8.91 -0.24 4.95
C ALA A 116 10.12 0.50 4.37
N GLY A 117 11.29 -0.14 4.30
CA GLY A 117 12.52 0.37 3.70
C GLY A 117 13.68 0.46 4.69
N GLU A 118 14.85 0.89 4.21
CA GLU A 118 16.08 0.90 5.02
C GLU A 118 16.25 2.16 5.89
N ASN A 119 15.43 3.18 5.66
CA ASN A 119 15.56 4.47 6.33
C ASN A 119 14.20 4.96 6.89
N LYS A 120 14.09 5.02 8.20
CA LYS A 120 12.90 5.51 8.89
C LYS A 120 12.57 6.97 8.58
N GLU A 121 13.54 7.76 8.13
CA GLU A 121 13.29 9.16 7.78
C GLU A 121 12.40 9.29 6.53
N ASN A 122 12.33 8.28 5.68
CA ASN A 122 11.59 8.35 4.41
C ASN A 122 10.66 7.16 4.11
N CYS A 123 10.87 5.98 4.71
CA CYS A 123 10.09 4.75 4.53
C CYS A 123 9.43 4.63 3.15
N GLU A 124 10.28 4.43 2.14
CA GLU A 124 9.89 4.45 0.73
C GLU A 124 8.83 3.40 0.39
N ALA A 125 8.81 2.29 1.14
CA ALA A 125 7.92 1.15 0.96
C ALA A 125 7.83 0.65 -0.50
N ALA A 126 8.93 0.79 -1.26
CA ALA A 126 8.94 0.59 -2.71
C ALA A 126 8.48 -0.81 -3.13
N ASP A 127 8.85 -1.82 -2.34
CA ASP A 127 8.56 -3.22 -2.62
C ASP A 127 7.30 -3.75 -1.91
N ALA A 128 6.58 -2.93 -1.13
CA ALA A 128 5.46 -3.41 -0.32
C ALA A 128 4.33 -4.01 -1.19
N ASN A 129 3.94 -3.32 -2.26
CA ASN A 129 2.89 -3.80 -3.18
C ASN A 129 3.32 -5.01 -4.02
N THR A 130 4.62 -5.12 -4.30
CA THR A 130 5.24 -6.21 -5.06
C THR A 130 6.00 -7.19 -4.17
N SER A 131 5.61 -7.27 -2.89
CA SER A 131 6.33 -8.03 -1.88
C SER A 131 6.61 -9.46 -2.34
N LYS A 132 7.86 -9.88 -2.17
CA LYS A 132 8.30 -11.27 -2.38
C LYS A 132 7.77 -12.23 -1.30
N TYR A 133 7.25 -11.69 -0.20
CA TYR A 133 6.69 -12.47 0.91
C TYR A 133 5.21 -12.72 0.67
N SER A 134 4.79 -13.98 0.72
CA SER A 134 3.39 -14.34 0.73
C SER A 134 2.72 -13.90 2.03
N GLY A 135 1.57 -13.26 1.93
CA GLY A 135 0.82 -12.77 3.09
C GLY A 135 -0.03 -11.55 2.74
N LEU A 136 -0.48 -10.87 3.78
CA LEU A 136 -1.14 -9.57 3.68
C LEU A 136 -0.10 -8.48 3.88
N VAL A 137 -0.09 -7.49 2.98
CA VAL A 137 0.76 -6.29 3.07
C VAL A 137 -0.12 -5.06 2.89
N ILE A 138 -0.14 -4.16 3.87
CA ILE A 138 -0.88 -2.90 3.80
C ILE A 138 0.08 -1.76 4.13
N THR A 139 0.25 -0.83 3.20
CA THR A 139 0.96 0.43 3.43
C THR A 139 0.00 1.47 3.99
N PHE A 140 0.44 2.28 4.95
CA PHE A 140 -0.35 3.39 5.49
C PHE A 140 0.52 4.61 5.76
N GLN A 141 -0.05 5.81 5.69
CA GLN A 141 0.71 7.05 5.83
C GLN A 141 1.39 7.14 7.20
N HIS A 142 2.63 7.64 7.23
CA HIS A 142 3.40 7.84 8.46
C HIS A 142 2.69 8.69 9.52
N SER A 143 1.84 9.64 9.09
CA SER A 143 1.08 10.53 9.97
C SER A 143 -0.19 9.90 10.55
N THR A 144 -0.56 8.72 10.10
CA THR A 144 -1.78 8.01 10.54
C THR A 144 -1.45 7.14 11.74
N ALA A 145 -2.25 7.25 12.81
CA ALA A 145 -2.15 6.35 13.94
C ALA A 145 -2.42 4.91 13.49
N PHE A 146 -1.63 3.96 14.00
CA PHE A 146 -1.85 2.56 13.70
C PHE A 146 -3.20 2.09 14.25
N ASP A 147 -3.99 1.45 13.38
CA ASP A 147 -5.30 0.88 13.69
C ASP A 147 -5.49 -0.38 12.84
N CYS A 148 -5.30 -1.56 13.45
CA CYS A 148 -5.50 -2.85 12.76
C CYS A 148 -6.90 -2.96 12.13
N GLU A 149 -7.94 -2.48 12.81
CA GLU A 149 -9.32 -2.63 12.36
C GLU A 149 -9.57 -1.83 11.09
N ALA A 150 -9.22 -0.54 11.12
CA ALA A 150 -9.40 0.35 9.98
C ALA A 150 -8.62 -0.15 8.76
N LEU A 151 -7.32 -0.45 8.94
CA LEU A 151 -6.45 -0.87 7.86
C LEU A 151 -6.91 -2.17 7.20
N ILE A 152 -7.20 -3.20 7.99
CA ILE A 152 -7.59 -4.51 7.46
C ILE A 152 -8.97 -4.44 6.83
N LYS A 153 -9.96 -3.77 7.46
CA LYS A 153 -11.32 -3.66 6.90
C LYS A 153 -11.34 -2.87 5.60
N GLU A 154 -10.57 -1.77 5.52
CA GLU A 154 -10.46 -0.97 4.30
C GLU A 154 -9.81 -1.77 3.17
N SER A 155 -8.67 -2.42 3.43
CA SER A 155 -8.01 -3.28 2.43
C SER A 155 -8.91 -4.45 1.99
N PHE A 156 -9.66 -5.04 2.92
CA PHE A 156 -10.59 -6.13 2.63
C PHE A 156 -11.72 -5.64 1.71
N ALA A 157 -12.36 -4.51 2.05
CA ALA A 157 -13.45 -3.94 1.27
C ALA A 157 -12.98 -3.51 -0.12
N ALA A 158 -11.81 -2.88 -0.22
CA ALA A 158 -11.19 -2.50 -1.48
C ALA A 158 -10.90 -3.73 -2.37
N GLY A 159 -10.40 -4.82 -1.78
CA GLY A 159 -10.15 -6.07 -2.49
C GLY A 159 -11.41 -6.71 -3.04
N LEU A 160 -12.46 -6.81 -2.21
CA LEU A 160 -13.75 -7.36 -2.65
C LEU A 160 -14.37 -6.50 -3.76
N SER A 161 -14.36 -5.17 -3.59
CA SER A 161 -14.85 -4.22 -4.59
C SER A 161 -14.09 -4.33 -5.92
N HIS A 162 -12.77 -4.47 -5.87
CA HIS A 162 -11.95 -4.63 -7.06
C HIS A 162 -12.32 -5.92 -7.82
N LEU A 163 -12.42 -7.05 -7.13
CA LEU A 163 -12.84 -8.32 -7.75
C LEU A 163 -14.24 -8.21 -8.40
N GLN A 164 -15.16 -7.48 -7.79
CA GLN A 164 -16.48 -7.23 -8.37
C GLN A 164 -16.41 -6.38 -9.64
N GLN A 165 -15.61 -5.30 -9.62
CA GLN A 165 -15.43 -4.41 -10.78
C GLN A 165 -14.81 -5.15 -11.97
N GLU A 166 -13.86 -6.04 -11.69
CA GLU A 166 -13.19 -6.87 -12.69
C GLU A 166 -13.99 -8.13 -13.08
N SER A 167 -15.23 -8.27 -12.60
CA SER A 167 -16.11 -9.42 -12.89
C SER A 167 -15.43 -10.78 -12.62
N TYR A 168 -14.75 -10.88 -11.47
CA TYR A 168 -13.99 -12.06 -11.08
C TYR A 168 -14.84 -13.35 -11.09
N GLU A 169 -14.43 -14.31 -11.91
CA GLU A 169 -15.10 -15.61 -12.09
C GLU A 169 -14.36 -16.72 -11.37
N THR A 170 -14.78 -17.10 -10.15
CA THR A 170 -14.05 -18.05 -9.28
C THR A 170 -13.74 -19.42 -9.91
N SER A 171 -14.53 -19.85 -10.90
CA SER A 171 -14.38 -21.13 -11.59
C SER A 171 -13.32 -21.11 -12.70
N SER A 172 -12.82 -19.92 -13.08
CA SER A 172 -11.84 -19.81 -14.15
C SER A 172 -10.53 -20.48 -13.79
N ALA A 173 -10.07 -21.38 -14.66
CA ALA A 173 -8.77 -22.05 -14.53
C ALA A 173 -7.57 -21.08 -14.70
N THR A 174 -7.82 -19.86 -15.20
CA THR A 174 -6.80 -18.82 -15.36
C THR A 174 -6.59 -18.01 -14.08
N ASN A 175 -7.47 -18.11 -13.09
CA ASN A 175 -7.34 -17.35 -11.86
C ASN A 175 -6.18 -17.88 -11.04
N LYS A 176 -5.13 -17.08 -10.96
CA LYS A 176 -3.95 -17.36 -10.17
C LYS A 176 -3.55 -16.11 -9.40
N LEU A 177 -3.01 -16.29 -8.20
CA LEU A 177 -2.39 -15.20 -7.48
C LEU A 177 -1.30 -14.55 -8.36
N GLY A 178 -1.18 -13.22 -8.31
CA GLY A 178 -0.20 -12.49 -9.14
C GLY A 178 -0.59 -12.32 -10.61
N THR A 179 -1.79 -12.73 -11.01
CA THR A 179 -2.38 -12.41 -12.33
C THR A 179 -3.69 -11.68 -12.15
N ALA A 180 -4.01 -10.74 -13.04
CA ALA A 180 -5.24 -9.98 -12.97
C ALA A 180 -6.49 -10.89 -12.84
N PRO A 181 -7.44 -10.57 -11.95
CA PRO A 181 -7.50 -9.38 -11.08
C PRO A 181 -6.82 -9.57 -9.70
N LEU A 182 -6.12 -10.68 -9.49
CA LEU A 182 -5.44 -11.06 -8.24
C LEU A 182 -3.96 -10.62 -8.20
N ASP A 183 -3.54 -9.74 -9.11
CA ASP A 183 -2.27 -8.99 -9.03
C ASP A 183 -2.44 -7.67 -8.26
N ASN A 184 -3.68 -7.19 -8.10
CA ASN A 184 -4.02 -6.03 -7.27
C ASN A 184 -3.70 -6.28 -5.79
N PRO A 185 -2.99 -5.36 -5.08
CA PRO A 185 -2.61 -5.56 -3.68
C PRO A 185 -3.78 -5.83 -2.74
N ALA A 186 -4.89 -5.12 -2.88
CA ALA A 186 -6.06 -5.30 -2.03
C ALA A 186 -6.75 -6.64 -2.30
N ALA A 187 -6.81 -7.09 -3.56
CA ALA A 187 -7.33 -8.41 -3.92
C ALA A 187 -6.44 -9.55 -3.41
N LYS A 188 -5.10 -9.38 -3.45
CA LYS A 188 -4.14 -10.32 -2.84
C LYS A 188 -4.34 -10.40 -1.33
N ASN A 189 -4.51 -9.26 -0.65
CA ASN A 189 -4.77 -9.21 0.78
C ASN A 189 -6.09 -9.92 1.12
N LEU A 190 -7.17 -9.66 0.36
CA LEU A 190 -8.43 -10.37 0.49
C LEU A 190 -8.21 -11.89 0.38
N ALA A 191 -7.52 -12.34 -0.67
CA ALA A 191 -7.24 -13.76 -0.90
C ALA A 191 -6.47 -14.40 0.27
N ALA A 192 -5.47 -13.72 0.82
CA ALA A 192 -4.74 -14.19 2.00
C ALA A 192 -5.66 -14.31 3.23
N ILE A 193 -6.48 -13.30 3.52
CA ILE A 193 -7.41 -13.28 4.66
C ILE A 193 -8.42 -14.43 4.56
N VAL A 194 -8.93 -14.72 3.36
CA VAL A 194 -10.00 -15.72 3.17
C VAL A 194 -9.50 -17.09 2.72
N SER A 195 -8.18 -17.30 2.75
CA SER A 195 -7.57 -18.59 2.43
C SER A 195 -8.08 -19.68 3.37
N THR A 196 -8.51 -20.81 2.80
CA THR A 196 -8.92 -21.98 3.58
C THR A 196 -7.74 -22.81 4.08
N LYS A 197 -6.51 -22.51 3.62
CA LYS A 197 -5.28 -23.17 4.10
C LYS A 197 -4.80 -22.58 5.43
N ALA A 198 -5.08 -21.29 5.64
CA ALA A 198 -4.63 -20.57 6.82
C ALA A 198 -5.39 -21.01 8.08
N GLY A 199 -4.66 -21.61 9.03
CA GLY A 199 -5.13 -21.87 10.40
C GLY A 199 -4.45 -21.00 11.46
N LYS A 200 -3.32 -20.37 11.14
CA LYS A 200 -2.56 -19.53 12.06
C LYS A 200 -2.00 -18.29 11.38
N VAL A 201 -1.79 -17.23 12.16
CA VAL A 201 -1.27 -15.95 11.66
C VAL A 201 -0.30 -15.30 12.65
N SER A 202 0.65 -14.54 12.13
CA SER A 202 1.49 -13.62 12.88
C SER A 202 1.60 -12.31 12.11
N CYS A 203 1.50 -11.17 12.79
CA CYS A 203 1.52 -9.85 12.18
C CYS A 203 2.54 -8.94 12.86
N ALA A 204 3.15 -8.04 12.08
CA ALA A 204 3.94 -6.94 12.59
C ALA A 204 3.64 -5.66 11.81
N ALA A 205 3.84 -4.51 12.46
CA ALA A 205 3.70 -3.22 11.81
C ALA A 205 4.85 -2.27 12.16
N THR A 206 5.30 -1.48 11.18
CA THR A 206 6.13 -0.32 11.45
C THR A 206 5.26 0.88 11.81
N THR A 207 5.75 1.76 12.68
CA THR A 207 4.99 2.96 13.11
C THR A 207 5.84 4.21 13.28
N ASP A 208 7.16 4.11 13.17
CA ASP A 208 8.12 5.18 13.50
C ASP A 208 8.72 5.87 12.26
N CYS A 209 8.10 5.69 11.09
CA CYS A 209 8.47 6.41 9.89
C CYS A 209 8.23 7.92 10.06
N ALA A 210 9.20 8.76 9.68
CA ALA A 210 9.09 10.22 9.72
C ALA A 210 8.45 10.81 8.46
N ALA A 211 8.53 10.08 7.35
CA ALA A 211 7.85 10.37 6.09
C ALA A 211 7.53 9.06 5.35
N GLY A 212 6.86 9.15 4.19
CA GLY A 212 6.48 7.98 3.40
C GLY A 212 5.39 7.14 4.07
N SER A 213 5.57 5.82 4.04
CA SER A 213 4.57 4.85 4.47
C SER A 213 5.10 3.87 5.50
N ASN A 214 4.36 3.72 6.59
CA ASN A 214 4.43 2.56 7.45
C ASN A 214 3.84 1.32 6.75
N VAL A 215 4.15 0.13 7.26
CA VAL A 215 3.71 -1.15 6.70
C VAL A 215 3.14 -2.05 7.80
N LEU A 216 1.94 -2.59 7.57
CA LEU A 216 1.40 -3.75 8.27
C LEU A 216 1.63 -5.00 7.41
N PHE A 217 2.32 -5.98 7.96
CA PHE A 217 2.53 -7.28 7.34
C PHE A 217 1.93 -8.39 8.21
N CYS A 218 1.11 -9.26 7.63
CA CYS A 218 0.64 -10.48 8.27
C CYS A 218 1.03 -11.71 7.46
N TYR A 219 1.70 -12.64 8.12
CA TYR A 219 2.07 -13.95 7.59
C TYR A 219 1.11 -15.02 8.10
N PHE A 220 0.53 -15.77 7.17
CA PHE A 220 -0.33 -16.91 7.46
C PHE A 220 0.48 -18.20 7.35
N ILE A 221 0.40 -19.07 8.35
CA ILE A 221 1.01 -20.41 8.26
C ILE A 221 0.26 -21.19 7.18
N GLU A 222 1.00 -21.89 6.33
CA GLU A 222 0.54 -22.39 5.03
C GLU A 222 0.13 -21.23 4.08
N PRO A 223 1.07 -20.34 3.75
CA PRO A 223 0.76 -19.20 2.89
C PRO A 223 0.33 -19.66 1.49
N LEU A 224 -0.46 -18.83 0.82
CA LEU A 224 -0.74 -19.02 -0.61
C LEU A 224 0.56 -18.93 -1.41
N ALA A 225 0.77 -19.86 -2.34
CA ALA A 225 1.88 -19.78 -3.28
C ALA A 225 1.75 -18.54 -4.18
N VAL A 226 2.87 -18.03 -4.69
CA VAL A 226 2.92 -16.80 -5.50
C VAL A 226 2.02 -16.89 -6.74
N ASP A 227 1.82 -18.09 -7.28
CA ASP A 227 1.00 -18.42 -8.45
C ASP A 227 -0.17 -19.37 -8.12
N GLU A 228 -0.59 -19.39 -6.85
CA GLU A 228 -1.66 -20.29 -6.37
C GLU A 228 -2.89 -20.21 -7.26
N ALA A 229 -3.31 -21.36 -7.79
CA ALA A 229 -4.53 -21.47 -8.58
C ALA A 229 -5.77 -21.41 -7.68
N GLN A 230 -6.78 -20.64 -8.10
CA GLN A 230 -8.04 -20.48 -7.39
C GLN A 230 -7.85 -20.16 -5.89
N PRO A 231 -7.14 -19.06 -5.56
CA PRO A 231 -6.78 -18.77 -4.17
C PRO A 231 -7.98 -18.41 -3.28
N ILE A 232 -9.13 -18.10 -3.88
CA ILE A 232 -10.41 -17.87 -3.20
C ILE A 232 -11.39 -18.92 -3.71
N LYS A 233 -11.91 -19.75 -2.80
CA LYS A 233 -12.94 -20.73 -3.14
C LYS A 233 -14.25 -20.06 -3.55
N ALA A 234 -14.98 -20.67 -4.49
CA ALA A 234 -16.22 -20.12 -5.03
C ALA A 234 -17.27 -19.88 -3.94
N GLU A 235 -17.47 -20.85 -3.05
CA GLU A 235 -18.41 -20.78 -1.95
C GLU A 235 -18.09 -19.65 -0.96
N VAL A 236 -16.80 -19.38 -0.72
CA VAL A 236 -16.34 -18.29 0.13
C VAL A 236 -16.62 -16.95 -0.55
N TYR A 237 -16.28 -16.80 -1.83
CA TYR A 237 -16.54 -15.58 -2.58
C TYR A 237 -18.04 -15.25 -2.64
N GLU A 238 -18.89 -16.22 -2.95
CA GLU A 238 -20.35 -16.01 -2.98
C GLU A 238 -20.90 -15.63 -1.60
N ALA A 239 -20.41 -16.24 -0.53
CA ALA A 239 -20.81 -15.87 0.83
C ALA A 239 -20.38 -14.43 1.18
N LEU A 240 -19.20 -13.99 0.73
CA LEU A 240 -18.75 -12.59 0.89
C LEU A 240 -19.67 -11.61 0.15
N LEU A 241 -20.03 -11.93 -1.10
CA LEU A 241 -20.97 -11.12 -1.87
C LEU A 241 -22.34 -11.06 -1.20
N LYS A 242 -22.85 -12.19 -0.69
CA LYS A 242 -24.10 -12.25 0.07
C LYS A 242 -24.04 -11.39 1.33
N ARG A 243 -22.93 -11.45 2.08
CA ARG A 243 -22.69 -10.61 3.26
C ARG A 243 -22.76 -9.12 2.89
N GLN A 244 -22.07 -8.70 1.83
CA GLN A 244 -22.07 -7.31 1.38
C GLN A 244 -23.47 -6.84 0.94
N ARG A 245 -24.24 -7.68 0.24
CA ARG A 245 -25.63 -7.36 -0.15
C ARG A 245 -26.57 -7.30 1.06
N GLY A 246 -26.33 -8.13 2.08
CA GLY A 246 -27.08 -8.16 3.34
C GLY A 246 -26.82 -6.95 4.24
N LEU A 247 -25.69 -6.27 4.06
CA LEU A 247 -25.33 -5.00 4.71
C LEU A 247 -26.02 -3.79 4.05
N ALA A 248 -27.28 -3.94 3.60
CA ALA A 248 -28.03 -2.94 2.85
C ALA A 248 -27.70 -1.50 3.32
N PRO A 249 -27.30 -0.58 2.42
CA PRO A 249 -27.03 0.77 2.82
C PRO A 249 -28.32 1.32 3.41
N ILE A 250 -28.30 1.70 4.68
CA ILE A 250 -29.32 2.58 5.24
C ILE A 250 -29.14 3.85 4.42
N THR A 251 -29.95 3.97 3.37
CA THR A 251 -30.10 5.23 2.66
C THR A 251 -30.55 6.20 3.72
N ILE A 252 -29.64 7.06 4.18
CA ILE A 252 -30.01 8.25 4.92
C ILE A 252 -31.00 8.94 3.99
N PRO A 253 -32.30 9.05 4.35
CA PRO A 253 -33.23 9.74 3.49
C PRO A 253 -32.69 11.16 3.31
N GLY A 254 -32.26 11.45 2.09
CA GLY A 254 -31.68 12.72 1.73
C GLY A 254 -32.61 13.83 2.20
N ILE A 255 -32.02 14.80 2.90
CA ILE A 255 -32.66 16.06 3.27
C ILE A 255 -32.87 16.86 1.98
N THR A 256 -33.79 16.42 1.13
CA THR A 256 -34.19 17.09 -0.12
C THR A 256 -35.70 17.04 -0.34
N ALA A 257 -36.49 16.77 0.71
CA ALA A 257 -37.95 16.73 0.66
C ALA A 257 -38.66 17.90 1.38
N THR A 258 -38.01 19.06 1.58
CA THR A 258 -38.63 20.21 2.28
C THR A 258 -38.47 21.57 1.61
N LEU A 259 -38.19 21.64 0.30
CA LEU A 259 -38.07 22.92 -0.43
C LEU A 259 -39.04 23.11 -1.61
N PHE A 260 -40.18 22.39 -1.61
CA PHE A 260 -41.21 22.56 -2.65
C PHE A 260 -42.62 22.92 -2.15
N SER A 261 -42.79 23.24 -0.86
CA SER A 261 -44.13 23.56 -0.30
C SER A 261 -44.33 25.02 0.11
N LEU A 262 -43.34 25.91 -0.09
CA LEU A 262 -43.43 27.31 0.33
C LEU A 262 -43.87 28.31 -0.77
N ALA A 263 -44.09 27.84 -2.01
CA ALA A 263 -44.56 28.70 -3.10
C ALA A 263 -46.09 28.80 -3.23
N LEU A 264 -46.87 27.97 -2.52
CA LEU A 264 -48.33 27.91 -2.66
C LEU A 264 -49.12 28.74 -1.64
N ILE A 265 -48.46 29.37 -0.66
CA ILE A 265 -49.13 30.19 0.37
C ILE A 265 -49.13 31.69 0.01
N MET A 266 -48.43 32.10 -1.05
CA MET A 266 -48.38 33.51 -1.49
C MET A 266 -49.32 33.81 -2.67
N LEU A 267 -50.23 32.89 -3.01
CA LEU A 267 -51.23 33.06 -4.09
C LEU A 267 -52.69 32.85 -3.65
N SER A 268 -52.97 32.85 -2.35
CA SER A 268 -54.34 32.85 -1.80
C SER A 268 -54.62 34.09 -0.97
#